data_AF-A0A357NEK6-F1
#
_entry.id   AF-A0A357NEK6-F1
#
_cell.length_a   1.000
_cell.length_b   1.000
_cell.length_c   1.000
_cell.angle_alpha   90.00
_cell.angle_beta   90.00
_cell.angle_gamma   90.00
#
_symmetry.space_group_name_H-M   'P 1'
#
loop_
_entity.id
_entity.type
_entity.pdbx_description
1 polymer ?
#
loop_
_entity_poly.entity_id
_entity_poly.type
_entity_poly.pdbx_seq_one_letter_code
_entity_poly.pdbx_strand_id
1 'polypeptide(L)'
;GLNRLIDQLTAARQLRNEDIYEIVIVGNTTMLHLLLGVNPRSLARAPYRPVFKRYNEISPASLGLYMAPRGVVTILPSAAAFVG
;
A
#
# COMPACT_ATOMS: atom_id res chain seq x y z
N GLY A 1 11.78 -2.15 5.21
CA GLY A 1 10.65 -2.02 4.28
C GLY A 1 9.51 -2.92 4.71
N LEU A 2 8.38 -2.91 3.98
CA LEU A 2 7.18 -3.69 4.31
C LEU A 2 7.46 -5.20 4.42
N ASN A 3 8.25 -5.78 3.52
CA ASN A 3 8.60 -7.21 3.57
C ASN A 3 9.28 -7.61 4.88
N ARG A 4 10.16 -6.76 5.42
CA ARG A 4 10.79 -7.02 6.73
C ARG A 4 9.74 -7.11 7.86
N LEU A 5 8.69 -6.29 7.80
CA LEU A 5 7.61 -6.33 8.80
C LEU A 5 6.74 -7.58 8.62
N ILE A 6 6.49 -7.98 7.37
CA ILE A 6 5.80 -9.23 7.06
C ILE A 6 6.58 -10.43 7.62
N ASP A 7 7.88 -10.52 7.32
CA ASP A 7 8.75 -11.59 7.81
C ASP A 7 8.78 -11.67 9.34
N GLN A 8 8.82 -10.51 10.01
CA GLN A 8 8.79 -10.45 11.48
C GLN A 8 7.45 -10.93 12.05
N LEU A 9 6.33 -10.56 11.41
CA LEU A 9 4.99 -10.92 11.86
C LEU A 9 4.74 -12.43 11.74
N THR A 10 5.18 -13.04 10.64
CA THR A 10 4.98 -14.45 10.32
C THR A 10 5.92 -15.35 11.12
N ALA A 11 7.20 -14.99 11.21
CA ALA A 11 8.19 -15.76 11.98
C ALA A 11 7.82 -15.86 13.47
N ALA A 12 7.28 -14.80 14.06
CA ALA A 12 6.83 -14.80 15.46
C ALA A 12 5.67 -15.77 15.75
N ARG A 13 4.99 -16.28 14.71
CA ARG A 13 3.78 -17.11 14.81
C ARG A 13 3.92 -18.46 14.11
N GLN A 14 5.11 -18.82 13.66
CA GLN A 14 5.35 -20.03 12.84
C GLN A 14 4.45 -20.09 11.60
N LEU A 15 4.08 -18.91 11.05
CA LEU A 15 3.37 -18.79 9.78
C LEU A 15 4.38 -18.58 8.65
N ARG A 16 3.97 -18.87 7.43
CA ARG A 16 4.71 -18.52 6.22
C ARG A 16 4.11 -17.25 5.64
N ASN A 17 4.90 -16.52 4.84
CA ASN A 17 4.42 -15.32 4.15
C ASN A 17 3.25 -15.65 3.21
N GLU A 18 3.26 -16.83 2.60
CA GLU A 18 2.21 -17.34 1.72
C GLU A 18 0.88 -17.60 2.43
N ASP A 19 0.86 -17.60 3.77
CA ASP A 19 -0.36 -17.73 4.56
C ASP A 19 -1.10 -16.37 4.71
N ILE A 20 -0.54 -15.28 4.17
CA ILE A 20 -1.18 -13.96 4.11
C ILE A 20 -1.89 -13.80 2.75
N TYR A 21 -3.22 -13.75 2.78
CA TYR A 21 -4.05 -13.63 1.57
C TYR A 21 -4.53 -12.20 1.28
N GLU A 22 -4.55 -11.32 2.27
CA GLU A 22 -5.00 -9.94 2.11
C GLU A 22 -4.13 -8.99 2.93
N ILE A 23 -3.76 -7.86 2.33
CA ILE A 23 -3.13 -6.73 3.04
C ILE A 23 -3.90 -5.47 2.69
N VAL A 24 -4.38 -4.76 3.70
CA VAL A 24 -4.98 -3.43 3.53
C VAL A 24 -3.95 -2.37 3.92
N ILE A 25 -3.63 -1.47 2.99
CA ILE A 25 -2.67 -0.39 3.21
C ILE A 25 -3.43 0.93 3.33
N VAL A 26 -3.23 1.59 4.46
CA VAL A 26 -3.75 2.92 4.80
C VAL A 26 -2.60 3.87 5.08
N GLY A 27 -2.81 5.15 4.79
CA GLY A 27 -1.82 6.18 5.04
C GLY A 27 -2.20 7.50 4.39
N ASN A 28 -1.44 8.54 4.71
CA ASN A 28 -1.64 9.83 4.06
C ASN A 28 -1.38 9.74 2.54
N THR A 29 -1.98 10.66 1.80
CA THR A 29 -1.91 10.70 0.32
C THR A 29 -0.48 10.61 -0.21
N THR A 30 0.48 11.31 0.40
CA THR A 30 1.89 11.30 -0.04
C THR A 30 2.52 9.91 0.06
N MET A 31 2.33 9.22 1.18
CA MET A 31 2.87 7.87 1.37
C MET A 31 2.24 6.87 0.40
N LEU A 32 0.94 6.99 0.11
CA LEU A 32 0.27 6.15 -0.88
C LEU A 32 0.79 6.41 -2.30
N HIS A 33 1.11 7.66 -2.66
CA HIS A 33 1.73 7.96 -3.96
C HIS A 33 3.12 7.34 -4.07
N LEU A 34 3.96 7.48 -3.04
CA LEU A 34 5.30 6.90 -3.02
C LEU A 34 5.26 5.36 -3.10
N LEU A 35 4.35 4.73 -2.36
CA LEU A 35 4.12 3.28 -2.39
C LEU A 35 3.80 2.79 -3.81
N LEU A 36 2.98 3.56 -4.54
CA LEU A 36 2.55 3.24 -5.90
C LEU A 36 3.55 3.67 -6.98
N GLY A 37 4.72 4.21 -6.61
CA GLY A 37 5.69 4.74 -7.57
C GLY A 37 5.21 6.01 -8.30
N VAL A 38 4.19 6.69 -7.78
CA VAL A 38 3.61 7.89 -8.37
C VAL A 38 4.26 9.12 -7.78
N ASN A 39 4.65 10.06 -8.64
CA ASN A 39 5.31 11.28 -8.21
C ASN A 39 4.36 12.17 -7.37
N PRO A 40 4.66 12.44 -6.08
CA PRO A 40 3.78 13.23 -5.22
C PRO A 40 3.89 14.75 -5.46
N ARG A 41 4.69 15.23 -6.42
CA ARG A 41 4.94 16.66 -6.65
C ARG A 41 3.66 17.47 -6.89
N SER A 42 2.62 16.86 -7.47
CA SER A 42 1.31 17.51 -7.67
C SER A 42 0.55 17.78 -6.37
N LEU A 43 0.88 17.08 -5.27
CA LEU A 43 0.30 17.29 -3.95
C LEU A 43 0.84 18.56 -3.28
N ALA A 44 2.00 19.06 -3.70
CA ALA A 44 2.65 20.24 -3.13
C ALA A 44 2.37 21.54 -3.91
N ARG A 45 1.58 21.48 -5.00
CA ARG A 45 1.26 22.64 -5.84
C ARG A 45 -0.24 22.80 -5.98
N ALA A 46 -0.74 24.04 -5.87
CA ALA A 46 -2.14 24.34 -6.12
C ALA A 46 -2.57 23.80 -7.51
N PRO A 47 -3.73 23.12 -7.63
CA PRO A 47 -4.82 23.01 -6.65
C PRO A 47 -4.76 21.77 -5.73
N TYR A 48 -3.58 21.24 -5.40
CA TYR A 48 -3.36 20.14 -4.45
C TYR A 48 -4.15 18.87 -4.78
N ARG A 49 -4.10 18.46 -6.04
CA ARG A 49 -4.93 17.35 -6.56
C ARG A 49 -4.32 15.98 -6.23
N PRO A 50 -5.00 15.12 -5.46
CA PRO A 50 -4.63 13.72 -5.36
C PRO A 50 -4.94 12.99 -6.68
N VAL A 51 -4.01 12.13 -7.11
CA VAL A 51 -4.16 11.33 -8.34
C VAL A 51 -5.13 10.15 -8.12
N PHE A 52 -5.25 9.68 -6.87
CA PHE A 52 -6.07 8.53 -6.51
C PHE A 52 -7.29 8.96 -5.69
N LYS A 53 -8.50 8.64 -6.19
CA LYS A 53 -9.78 8.89 -5.50
C LYS A 53 -10.63 7.62 -5.31
N ARG A 54 -10.11 6.45 -5.69
CA ARG A 54 -10.83 5.17 -5.65
C ARG A 54 -9.96 4.13 -4.97
N TYR A 55 -10.60 3.15 -4.33
CA TYR A 55 -9.90 1.96 -3.82
C TYR A 55 -9.26 1.23 -5.01
N ASN A 56 -8.05 0.73 -4.80
CA ASN A 56 -7.33 -0.06 -5.79
C ASN A 56 -7.02 -1.42 -5.17
N GLU A 57 -7.47 -2.47 -5.83
CA GLU A 57 -6.97 -3.83 -5.61
C GLU A 57 -5.73 -4.01 -6.49
N ILE A 58 -4.64 -4.40 -5.87
CA ILE A 58 -3.33 -4.49 -6.50
C ILE A 58 -2.76 -5.88 -6.24
N SER A 59 -2.15 -6.46 -7.26
CA SER A 59 -1.44 -7.72 -7.08
C SER A 59 -0.23 -7.51 -6.16
N PRO A 60 0.07 -8.44 -5.24
CA PRO A 60 1.24 -8.35 -4.38
C PRO A 60 2.55 -8.18 -5.16
N ALA A 61 2.64 -8.87 -6.30
CA ALA A 61 3.79 -8.80 -7.21
C ALA A 61 4.04 -7.38 -7.74
N SER A 62 2.98 -6.61 -8.04
CA SER A 62 3.11 -5.23 -8.51
C SER A 62 3.75 -4.30 -7.46
N LEU A 63 3.64 -4.63 -6.17
CA LEU A 63 4.22 -3.88 -5.05
C LEU A 63 5.49 -4.55 -4.49
N GLY A 64 5.91 -5.68 -5.05
CA GLY A 64 7.04 -6.46 -4.55
C GLY A 64 6.82 -7.01 -3.14
N LEU A 65 5.56 -7.25 -2.73
CA LEU A 65 5.23 -7.75 -1.40
C LEU A 65 5.32 -9.28 -1.33
N TYR A 66 5.94 -9.78 -0.26
CA TYR A 66 6.06 -11.21 0.00
C TYR A 66 4.83 -11.71 0.75
N MET A 67 3.84 -12.21 0.02
CA MET A 67 2.61 -12.80 0.54
C MET A 67 2.07 -13.84 -0.45
N ALA A 68 0.87 -14.37 -0.26
CA ALA A 68 0.26 -15.31 -1.20
C ALA A 68 0.26 -14.73 -2.64
N PRO A 69 0.73 -15.46 -3.67
CA PRO A 69 0.81 -14.95 -5.04
C PRO A 69 -0.55 -14.52 -5.64
N ARG A 70 -1.64 -15.12 -5.16
CA ARG A 70 -3.03 -14.78 -5.54
C ARG A 70 -3.76 -13.95 -4.49
N GLY A 71 -3.05 -13.46 -3.48
CA GLY A 71 -3.61 -12.56 -2.49
C GLY A 71 -3.90 -11.19 -3.07
N VAL A 72 -4.60 -10.35 -2.30
CA VAL A 72 -5.04 -9.03 -2.71
C VAL A 72 -4.41 -7.97 -1.81
N VAL A 73 -3.89 -6.90 -2.41
CA VAL A 73 -3.48 -5.71 -1.67
C VAL A 73 -4.47 -4.59 -1.95
N THR A 74 -5.19 -4.17 -0.91
CA THR A 74 -6.19 -3.11 -1.01
C THR A 74 -5.59 -1.81 -0.51
N ILE A 75 -5.57 -0.78 -1.36
CA ILE A 75 -5.20 0.57 -0.96
C ILE A 75 -6.47 1.38 -0.73
N LEU A 76 -6.68 1.86 0.48
CA LEU A 76 -7.80 2.75 0.79
C LEU A 76 -7.44 4.18 0.38
N PRO A 77 -8.33 4.88 -0.35
CA PRO A 77 -8.07 6.24 -0.78
C PRO A 77 -8.15 7.20 0.41
N SER A 78 -7.17 8.12 0.44
CA SER A 78 -7.17 9.28 1.33
C SER A 78 -8.32 10.22 0.91
N ALA A 79 -9.16 10.65 1.86
CA ALA A 79 -10.33 11.52 1.60
C ALA A 79 -9.96 12.88 0.97
N ALA A 80 -8.75 13.39 1.22
CA ALA A 80 -8.19 14.59 0.61
C ALA A 80 -6.65 14.53 0.61
N ALA A 81 -5.97 15.43 -0.13
CA ALA A 81 -4.50 15.48 -0.23
C ALA A 81 -3.77 15.53 1.13
N PHE A 82 -4.46 15.96 2.19
CA PHE A 82 -3.94 16.06 3.56
C PHE A 82 -4.75 15.25 4.59
N VAL A 83 -5.77 14.50 4.17
CA VAL A 83 -6.61 13.68 5.08
C VAL A 83 -6.59 12.23 4.58
N GLY A 84 -5.75 11.43 5.23
CA GLY A 84 -5.54 9.99 5.03
C GLY A 84 -6.52 9.14 5.81
#